data_AF-A0A3C2A5W7-F1
#
_entry.id   AF-A0A3C2A5W7-F1
#
_cell.length_a   1.000
_cell.length_b   1.000
_cell.length_c   1.000
_cell.angle_alpha   90.00
_cell.angle_beta   90.00
_cell.angle_gamma   90.00
#
_symmetry.space_group_name_H-M   'P 1'
#
loop_
_entity.id
_entity.type
_entity.pdbx_description
1 polymer ?
#
loop_
_entity_poly.entity_id
_entity_poly.type
_entity_poly.pdbx_seq_one_letter_code
_entity_poly.pdbx_strand_id
1 'polypeptide(L)'
;MTSKFMSAPSSNSTRQGGDFLITSTAPQDIFTSDEFSEEQKSIRQMILDFCEAEIQKPFFERGRELYVTNPEEKQEVLNTLKKAGELGLCSVAVPEQYGGMDLDFVTNSLFAETTAAGYSFATTLGAHTSIGSLPIVYYGTEEQKQKYLPKIATAEYVAAYALTEPNAGSDANSGQTSATLSEDGKHYLLTGQKIWITNGGFADVYVVFAKIDDDKSLTAFIVERDYEGFTVGKEEHKMGIKSSSTVQIYFDNCKVPVENLLGEREGGFKMALNILNTGRVKAGAGGMGGAKFAMASAIEYANQRKQFGQPISDYGAIKHKIGSVITETFALEAASYRVAHVLDQYCHAKQQSGMSAGEAKRESTREFAIEASLLKVRGAELVCRAADEGIQIYGGMGYAIETGMEMAYRDSRILKIYEGTNEINRMLAVGELGKRALQTKELNLKSAGKTIPGFIRKSFLSGTPATGGAWEEHSVQALKNTFLYLFSSSGKALGKKLVEEQEIVLLLADILSDAFMAESVWLRYQKMKKAGGDTNRLKVAEAAAQLFIYEA
;
A
#
# COMPACT_ATOMS: atom_id res chain seq x y z
N MET A 1 5.60 18.79 -35.48
CA MET A 1 7.06 18.55 -35.55
C MET A 1 7.47 17.81 -34.30
N THR A 2 8.03 16.62 -34.51
CA THR A 2 8.18 15.51 -33.57
C THR A 2 9.05 15.84 -32.37
N SER A 3 8.51 15.50 -31.20
CA SER A 3 9.17 15.47 -29.90
C SER A 3 10.46 14.62 -29.95
N LYS A 4 11.62 15.28 -29.84
CA LYS A 4 12.90 14.65 -29.48
C LYS A 4 13.30 15.16 -28.10
N PHE A 5 12.61 14.71 -27.07
CA PHE A 5 13.08 14.79 -25.69
C PHE A 5 12.92 13.41 -25.06
N MET A 6 14.03 12.88 -24.55
CA MET A 6 14.20 11.56 -23.93
C MET A 6 14.04 10.38 -24.90
N SER A 7 15.08 9.54 -24.99
CA SER A 7 15.02 8.27 -25.72
C SER A 7 14.00 7.37 -25.03
N ALA A 8 12.99 6.92 -25.76
CA ALA A 8 12.14 5.82 -25.30
C ALA A 8 13.05 4.60 -25.06
N PRO A 9 12.92 3.90 -23.92
CA PRO A 9 13.55 2.60 -23.77
C PRO A 9 13.15 1.70 -24.96
N SER A 10 14.08 0.85 -25.42
CA SER A 10 13.68 -0.25 -26.29
C SER A 10 12.65 -1.09 -25.55
N SER A 11 11.71 -1.71 -26.27
CA SER A 11 10.64 -2.56 -25.70
C SER A 11 11.14 -3.73 -24.83
N ASN A 12 12.45 -3.87 -24.65
CA ASN A 12 13.16 -4.93 -23.93
C ASN A 12 13.99 -4.44 -22.72
N SER A 13 14.02 -3.15 -22.37
CA SER A 13 14.70 -2.72 -21.14
C SER A 13 13.71 -2.63 -19.97
N THR A 14 13.92 -3.46 -18.95
CA THR A 14 13.14 -3.45 -17.71
C THR A 14 13.23 -2.07 -17.04
N ARG A 15 12.08 -1.45 -16.74
CA ARG A 15 12.02 -0.15 -16.05
C ARG A 15 12.56 -0.28 -14.63
N GLN A 16 13.17 0.79 -14.13
CA GLN A 16 13.72 0.88 -12.78
C GLN A 16 12.87 1.81 -11.91
N GLY A 17 12.92 1.63 -10.60
CA GLY A 17 12.23 2.52 -9.67
C GLY A 17 12.82 3.93 -9.70
N GLY A 18 11.98 4.96 -9.82
CA GLY A 18 12.35 6.36 -9.98
C GLY A 18 12.65 6.79 -11.43
N ASP A 19 12.59 5.86 -12.39
CA ASP A 19 12.97 6.13 -13.79
C ASP A 19 12.01 7.10 -14.50
N PHE A 20 10.78 7.26 -14.00
CA PHE A 20 9.79 8.19 -14.55
C PHE A 20 10.26 9.66 -14.58
N LEU A 21 11.28 10.02 -13.79
CA LEU A 21 11.88 11.36 -13.81
C LEU A 21 12.82 11.57 -15.01
N ILE A 22 13.36 10.51 -15.60
CA ILE A 22 14.44 10.55 -16.59
C ILE A 22 14.10 9.91 -17.93
N THR A 23 13.08 9.03 -17.97
CA THR A 23 12.56 8.44 -19.20
C THR A 23 11.12 8.84 -19.45
N SER A 24 10.73 8.83 -20.73
CA SER A 24 9.34 8.96 -21.13
C SER A 24 8.63 7.61 -21.02
N THR A 25 7.36 7.65 -20.62
CA THR A 25 6.48 6.47 -20.61
C THR A 25 5.45 6.65 -21.70
N ALA A 26 5.26 5.63 -22.55
CA ALA A 26 4.21 5.69 -23.54
C ALA A 26 2.89 5.16 -22.96
N PRO A 27 1.72 5.68 -23.38
CA PRO A 27 0.43 5.25 -22.84
C PRO A 27 0.18 3.73 -22.96
N GLN A 28 0.66 3.09 -24.02
CA GLN A 28 0.50 1.65 -24.19
C GLN A 28 1.34 0.80 -23.21
N ASP A 29 2.34 1.38 -22.56
CA ASP A 29 3.27 0.66 -21.68
C ASP A 29 2.79 0.58 -20.22
N ILE A 30 1.71 1.29 -19.87
CA ILE A 30 1.11 1.22 -18.53
C ILE A 30 -0.09 0.27 -18.54
N PHE A 31 -0.39 -0.35 -17.41
CA PHE A 31 -1.63 -1.08 -17.20
C PHE A 31 -2.66 -0.19 -16.52
N THR A 32 -3.93 -0.35 -16.89
CA THR A 32 -5.06 0.41 -16.34
C THR A 32 -6.19 -0.53 -15.94
N SER A 33 -7.07 -0.12 -15.04
CA SER A 33 -8.20 -0.95 -14.60
C SER A 33 -9.23 -1.26 -15.70
N ASP A 34 -9.11 -0.59 -16.84
CA ASP A 34 -9.85 -0.92 -18.07
C ASP A 34 -9.42 -2.25 -18.71
N GLU A 35 -8.25 -2.76 -18.34
CA GLU A 35 -7.61 -3.91 -18.97
C GLU A 35 -7.67 -5.17 -18.10
N PHE A 36 -8.45 -5.16 -17.01
CA PHE A 36 -8.60 -6.35 -16.18
C PHE A 36 -9.13 -7.52 -17.01
N SER A 37 -8.51 -8.69 -16.80
CA SER A 37 -8.97 -9.95 -17.36
C SER A 37 -10.32 -10.36 -16.76
N GLU A 38 -11.01 -11.29 -17.42
CA GLU A 38 -12.25 -11.85 -16.88
C GLU A 38 -12.03 -12.60 -15.56
N GLU A 39 -10.85 -13.20 -15.38
CA GLU A 39 -10.44 -13.83 -14.12
C GLU A 39 -10.29 -12.79 -13.00
N GLN A 40 -9.59 -11.68 -13.27
CA GLN A 40 -9.46 -10.56 -12.32
C GLN A 40 -10.82 -9.96 -11.94
N LYS A 41 -11.71 -9.80 -12.91
CA LYS A 41 -13.09 -9.36 -12.65
C LYS A 41 -13.89 -10.37 -11.82
N SER A 42 -13.70 -11.66 -12.06
CA SER A 42 -14.35 -12.74 -11.30
C SER A 42 -13.86 -12.78 -9.85
N ILE A 43 -12.55 -12.64 -9.64
CA ILE A 43 -11.95 -12.52 -8.29
C ILE A 43 -12.53 -11.30 -7.57
N ARG A 44 -12.60 -10.14 -8.24
CA ARG A 44 -13.22 -8.94 -7.68
C ARG A 44 -14.67 -9.21 -7.25
N GLN A 45 -15.48 -9.82 -8.12
CA GLN A 45 -16.88 -10.10 -7.80
C GLN A 45 -17.01 -11.06 -6.61
N MET A 46 -16.21 -12.12 -6.56
CA MET A 46 -16.19 -13.07 -5.45
C MET A 46 -15.90 -12.38 -4.11
N ILE A 47 -14.94 -11.45 -4.08
CA ILE A 47 -14.62 -10.68 -2.86
C ILE A 47 -15.79 -9.77 -2.47
N LEU A 48 -16.40 -9.08 -3.43
CA LEU A 48 -17.56 -8.23 -3.17
C LEU A 48 -18.74 -9.02 -2.60
N ASP A 49 -19.05 -10.17 -3.19
CA ASP A 49 -20.13 -11.05 -2.73
C ASP A 49 -19.87 -11.56 -1.30
N PHE A 50 -18.61 -11.95 -1.01
CA PHE A 50 -18.19 -12.33 0.34
C PHE A 50 -18.34 -11.17 1.33
N CYS A 51 -17.83 -9.98 0.98
CA CYS A 51 -17.95 -8.81 1.85
C CYS A 51 -19.41 -8.41 2.09
N GLU A 52 -20.26 -8.46 1.07
CA GLU A 52 -21.68 -8.16 1.20
C GLU A 52 -22.36 -9.15 2.16
N ALA A 53 -22.18 -10.46 1.92
CA ALA A 53 -22.85 -11.52 2.66
C ALA A 53 -22.36 -11.66 4.11
N GLU A 54 -21.05 -11.64 4.32
CA GLU A 54 -20.44 -12.00 5.61
C GLU A 54 -20.08 -10.80 6.48
N ILE A 55 -20.12 -9.58 5.93
CA ILE A 55 -19.68 -8.37 6.64
C ILE A 55 -20.73 -7.28 6.59
N GLN A 56 -21.11 -6.79 5.41
CA GLN A 56 -21.96 -5.61 5.27
C GLN A 56 -23.40 -5.88 5.72
N LYS A 57 -24.02 -6.99 5.28
CA LYS A 57 -25.36 -7.37 5.74
C LYS A 57 -25.43 -7.54 7.26
N PRO A 58 -24.55 -8.34 7.90
CA PRO A 58 -24.49 -8.42 9.37
C PRO A 58 -24.24 -7.08 10.06
N PHE A 59 -23.42 -6.19 9.47
CA PHE A 59 -23.19 -4.85 10.00
C PHE A 59 -24.50 -4.04 10.07
N PHE A 60 -25.27 -4.00 8.98
CA PHE A 60 -26.51 -3.22 8.92
C PHE A 60 -27.64 -3.84 9.76
N GLU A 61 -27.72 -5.17 9.85
CA GLU A 61 -28.67 -5.87 10.72
C GLU A 61 -28.38 -5.60 12.20
N ARG A 62 -27.10 -5.55 12.59
CA ARG A 62 -26.66 -5.25 13.96
C ARG A 62 -26.71 -3.76 14.28
N GLY A 63 -26.63 -2.89 13.26
CA GLY A 63 -26.50 -1.45 13.38
C GLY A 63 -25.10 -0.97 13.80
N ARG A 64 -24.09 -1.85 13.81
CA ARG A 64 -22.68 -1.54 14.10
C ARG A 64 -21.72 -2.65 13.69
N GLU A 65 -20.43 -2.32 13.67
CA GLU A 65 -19.32 -3.26 13.50
C GLU A 65 -19.14 -4.19 14.72
N LEU A 66 -18.38 -5.27 14.51
CA LEU A 66 -17.93 -6.18 15.56
C LEU A 66 -16.79 -5.56 16.39
N TYR A 67 -16.78 -5.81 17.69
CA TYR A 67 -15.76 -5.37 18.63
C TYR A 67 -15.01 -6.58 19.19
N VAL A 68 -13.75 -6.75 18.79
CA VAL A 68 -12.91 -7.87 19.26
C VAL A 68 -12.62 -7.87 20.77
N THR A 69 -12.89 -6.76 21.46
CA THR A 69 -12.83 -6.72 22.93
C THR A 69 -13.91 -7.59 23.58
N ASN A 70 -14.98 -7.91 22.86
CA ASN A 70 -15.96 -8.93 23.24
C ASN A 70 -15.47 -10.32 22.72
N PRO A 71 -15.31 -11.34 23.59
CA PRO A 71 -14.86 -12.66 23.18
C PRO A 71 -15.74 -13.37 22.13
N GLU A 72 -17.06 -13.22 22.19
CA GLU A 72 -18.00 -13.83 21.24
C GLU A 72 -17.86 -13.19 19.86
N GLU A 73 -17.80 -11.86 19.80
CA GLU A 73 -17.62 -11.12 18.56
C GLU A 73 -16.23 -11.34 17.95
N LYS A 74 -15.20 -11.53 18.78
CA LYS A 74 -13.87 -11.95 18.32
C LYS A 74 -13.92 -13.33 17.64
N GLN A 75 -14.68 -14.27 18.22
CA GLN A 75 -14.87 -15.58 17.61
C GLN A 75 -15.62 -15.48 16.28
N GLU A 76 -16.58 -14.56 16.17
CA GLU A 76 -17.27 -14.27 14.90
C GLU A 76 -16.29 -13.80 13.82
N VAL A 77 -15.40 -12.84 14.14
CA VAL A 77 -14.34 -12.38 13.22
C VAL A 77 -13.45 -13.54 12.75
N LEU A 78 -13.05 -14.41 13.68
CA LEU A 78 -12.24 -15.59 13.34
C LEU A 78 -13.00 -16.55 12.41
N ASN A 79 -14.29 -16.77 12.66
CA ASN A 79 -15.12 -17.61 11.79
C ASN A 79 -15.25 -17.00 10.38
N THR A 80 -15.41 -15.67 10.26
CA THR A 80 -15.39 -14.96 8.98
C THR A 80 -14.05 -15.16 8.25
N LEU A 81 -12.92 -15.13 8.96
CA LEU A 81 -11.61 -15.42 8.37
C LEU A 81 -11.47 -16.86 7.88
N LYS A 82 -12.02 -17.84 8.61
CA LYS A 82 -12.06 -19.24 8.17
C LYS A 82 -12.87 -19.43 6.90
N LYS A 83 -14.05 -18.82 6.81
CA LYS A 83 -14.86 -18.79 5.57
C LYS A 83 -14.10 -18.14 4.41
N ALA A 84 -13.38 -17.05 4.67
CA ALA A 84 -12.51 -16.44 3.66
C ALA A 84 -11.42 -17.43 3.17
N GLY A 85 -10.85 -18.22 4.08
CA GLY A 85 -9.90 -19.30 3.77
C GLY A 85 -10.51 -20.41 2.90
N GLU A 86 -11.74 -20.83 3.19
CA GLU A 86 -12.49 -21.82 2.37
C GLU A 86 -12.74 -21.34 0.94
N LEU A 87 -12.88 -20.02 0.73
CA LEU A 87 -13.00 -19.38 -0.57
C LEU A 87 -11.64 -19.08 -1.24
N GLY A 88 -10.53 -19.39 -0.57
CA GLY A 88 -9.17 -19.14 -1.05
C GLY A 88 -8.68 -17.69 -0.91
N LEU A 89 -9.44 -16.82 -0.24
CA LEU A 89 -9.06 -15.40 -0.06
C LEU A 89 -7.83 -15.24 0.85
N CYS A 90 -7.49 -16.25 1.65
CA CYS A 90 -6.29 -16.27 2.50
C CYS A 90 -5.02 -16.72 1.77
N SER A 91 -5.14 -17.28 0.57
CA SER A 91 -4.03 -17.94 -0.14
C SER A 91 -3.47 -17.15 -1.33
N VAL A 92 -3.91 -15.90 -1.50
CA VAL A 92 -3.64 -15.04 -2.67
C VAL A 92 -2.16 -14.79 -2.97
N ALA A 93 -1.29 -14.84 -1.97
CA ALA A 93 0.15 -14.65 -2.13
C ALA A 93 0.98 -15.90 -1.82
N VAL A 94 0.32 -17.02 -1.51
CA VAL A 94 0.97 -18.30 -1.23
C VAL A 94 1.22 -19.02 -2.56
N PRO A 95 2.44 -19.56 -2.81
CA PRO A 95 2.72 -20.32 -4.03
C PRO A 95 1.82 -21.55 -4.19
N GLU A 96 1.49 -21.89 -5.44
CA GLU A 96 0.60 -23.03 -5.76
C GLU A 96 1.08 -24.35 -5.15
N GLN A 97 2.39 -24.60 -5.14
CA GLN A 97 2.98 -25.82 -4.56
C GLN A 97 2.76 -25.97 -3.05
N TYR A 98 2.33 -24.92 -2.36
CA TYR A 98 1.92 -24.95 -0.95
C TYR A 98 0.42 -24.67 -0.77
N GLY A 99 -0.39 -24.84 -1.82
CA GLY A 99 -1.86 -24.74 -1.76
C GLY A 99 -2.42 -23.33 -1.92
N GLY A 100 -1.65 -22.40 -2.51
CA GLY A 100 -2.14 -21.04 -2.78
C GLY A 100 -2.38 -20.71 -4.25
N MET A 101 -2.60 -19.42 -4.52
CA MET A 101 -2.93 -18.90 -5.87
C MET A 101 -1.77 -18.18 -6.56
N ASP A 102 -0.69 -17.88 -5.82
CA ASP A 102 0.49 -17.14 -6.28
C ASP A 102 0.22 -15.88 -7.13
N LEU A 103 -0.86 -15.14 -6.82
CA LEU A 103 -1.35 -14.06 -7.67
C LEU A 103 -0.25 -13.01 -7.96
N ASP A 104 -0.33 -12.43 -9.15
CA ASP A 104 0.54 -11.35 -9.59
C ASP A 104 0.28 -10.04 -8.80
N PHE A 105 1.13 -9.03 -8.98
CA PHE A 105 1.03 -7.76 -8.25
C PHE A 105 -0.20 -6.96 -8.66
N VAL A 106 -0.62 -6.99 -9.94
CA VAL A 106 -1.86 -6.35 -10.41
C VAL A 106 -3.07 -6.94 -9.71
N THR A 107 -3.19 -8.27 -9.65
CA THR A 107 -4.32 -8.97 -9.05
C THR A 107 -4.28 -8.86 -7.53
N ASN A 108 -3.10 -8.88 -6.89
CA ASN A 108 -2.98 -8.57 -5.46
C ASN A 108 -3.40 -7.13 -5.13
N SER A 109 -3.11 -6.16 -6.02
CA SER A 109 -3.55 -4.77 -5.84
C SER A 109 -5.06 -4.65 -5.99
N LEU A 110 -5.67 -5.36 -6.94
CA LEU A 110 -7.12 -5.47 -7.08
C LEU A 110 -7.78 -6.15 -5.88
N PHE A 111 -7.17 -7.20 -5.35
CA PHE A 111 -7.61 -7.85 -4.12
C PHE A 111 -7.60 -6.85 -2.95
N ALA A 112 -6.50 -6.11 -2.75
CA ALA A 112 -6.41 -5.10 -1.70
C ALA A 112 -7.41 -3.94 -1.88
N GLU A 113 -7.62 -3.46 -3.11
CA GLU A 113 -8.67 -2.48 -3.42
C GLU A 113 -10.05 -3.00 -3.03
N THR A 114 -10.39 -4.21 -3.46
CA THR A 114 -11.75 -4.76 -3.35
C THR A 114 -12.09 -5.15 -1.92
N THR A 115 -11.13 -5.72 -1.19
CA THR A 115 -11.29 -6.11 0.22
C THR A 115 -11.60 -4.94 1.15
N ALA A 116 -11.33 -3.69 0.75
CA ALA A 116 -11.76 -2.51 1.49
C ALA A 116 -13.29 -2.42 1.67
N ALA A 117 -14.07 -3.13 0.84
CA ALA A 117 -15.52 -3.30 1.02
C ALA A 117 -15.88 -4.03 2.32
N GLY A 118 -14.94 -4.81 2.88
CA GLY A 118 -15.08 -5.54 4.14
C GLY A 118 -14.84 -4.72 5.39
N TYR A 119 -14.80 -3.38 5.30
CA TYR A 119 -14.63 -2.48 6.44
C TYR A 119 -13.41 -2.86 7.30
N SER A 120 -13.55 -2.81 8.63
CA SER A 120 -12.50 -3.16 9.59
C SER A 120 -11.91 -4.58 9.40
N PHE A 121 -12.68 -5.54 8.88
CA PHE A 121 -12.21 -6.92 8.64
C PHE A 121 -11.12 -6.97 7.56
N ALA A 122 -11.07 -5.98 6.65
CA ALA A 122 -10.00 -5.84 5.68
C ALA A 122 -8.62 -5.79 6.34
N THR A 123 -8.51 -5.27 7.57
CA THR A 123 -7.25 -5.25 8.33
C THR A 123 -6.84 -6.65 8.78
N THR A 124 -7.78 -7.47 9.25
CA THR A 124 -7.52 -8.86 9.66
C THR A 124 -7.06 -9.72 8.48
N LEU A 125 -7.79 -9.67 7.37
CA LEU A 125 -7.45 -10.39 6.14
C LEU A 125 -6.15 -9.84 5.51
N GLY A 126 -5.98 -8.53 5.49
CA GLY A 126 -4.80 -7.85 4.96
C GLY A 126 -3.53 -8.21 5.73
N ALA A 127 -3.57 -8.20 7.06
CA ALA A 127 -2.44 -8.60 7.89
C ALA A 127 -2.06 -10.07 7.69
N HIS A 128 -3.07 -10.95 7.63
CA HIS A 128 -2.89 -12.38 7.38
C HIS A 128 -2.23 -12.66 6.02
N THR A 129 -2.75 -12.05 4.94
CA THR A 129 -2.29 -12.25 3.55
C THR A 129 -1.08 -11.41 3.15
N SER A 130 -0.57 -10.56 4.05
CA SER A 130 0.56 -9.67 3.81
C SER A 130 1.66 -9.95 4.84
N ILE A 131 1.80 -9.07 5.84
CA ILE A 131 2.89 -9.09 6.80
C ILE A 131 2.98 -10.38 7.61
N GLY A 132 1.86 -11.08 7.85
CA GLY A 132 1.84 -12.35 8.57
C GLY A 132 2.41 -13.52 7.77
N SER A 133 2.02 -13.66 6.49
CA SER A 133 2.38 -14.82 5.67
C SER A 133 3.61 -14.59 4.78
N LEU A 134 3.76 -13.40 4.22
CA LEU A 134 4.81 -13.09 3.24
C LEU A 134 6.25 -13.31 3.74
N PRO A 135 6.60 -13.08 5.03
CA PRO A 135 7.93 -13.42 5.52
C PRO A 135 8.27 -14.91 5.31
N ILE A 136 7.31 -15.81 5.59
CA ILE A 136 7.49 -17.25 5.40
C ILE A 136 7.54 -17.58 3.90
N VAL A 137 6.67 -16.97 3.08
CA VAL A 137 6.67 -17.15 1.63
C VAL A 137 8.02 -16.78 1.00
N TYR A 138 8.59 -15.65 1.41
CA TYR A 138 9.78 -15.08 0.76
C TYR A 138 11.11 -15.52 1.37
N TYR A 139 11.14 -15.89 2.66
CA TYR A 139 12.37 -16.17 3.40
C TYR A 139 12.37 -17.51 4.11
N GLY A 140 11.25 -18.26 4.08
CA GLY A 140 11.17 -19.58 4.68
C GLY A 140 12.08 -20.59 3.99
N THR A 141 12.63 -21.53 4.75
CA THR A 141 13.20 -22.76 4.18
C THR A 141 12.08 -23.63 3.60
N GLU A 142 12.42 -24.64 2.81
CA GLU A 142 11.41 -25.54 2.25
C GLU A 142 10.63 -26.28 3.34
N GLU A 143 11.29 -26.70 4.42
CA GLU A 143 10.66 -27.35 5.58
C GLU A 143 9.68 -26.40 6.29
N GLN A 144 10.08 -25.14 6.51
CA GLN A 144 9.20 -24.13 7.10
C GLN A 144 7.99 -23.87 6.21
N LYS A 145 8.20 -23.71 4.90
CA LYS A 145 7.11 -23.46 3.95
C LYS A 145 6.12 -24.61 3.90
N GLN A 146 6.61 -25.85 3.80
CA GLN A 146 5.74 -27.05 3.80
C GLN A 146 4.96 -27.20 5.10
N LYS A 147 5.56 -26.83 6.25
CA LYS A 147 4.90 -26.90 7.56
C LYS A 147 3.78 -25.87 7.72
N TYR A 148 4.04 -24.61 7.35
CA TYR A 148 3.15 -23.50 7.72
C TYR A 148 2.24 -23.01 6.59
N LEU A 149 2.74 -22.92 5.35
CA LEU A 149 2.00 -22.24 4.27
C LEU A 149 0.68 -22.91 3.89
N PRO A 150 0.55 -24.26 3.82
CA PRO A 150 -0.74 -24.89 3.52
C PRO A 150 -1.82 -24.55 4.55
N LYS A 151 -1.44 -24.44 5.83
CA LYS A 151 -2.36 -24.10 6.92
C LYS A 151 -2.71 -22.62 6.95
N ILE A 152 -1.75 -21.76 6.61
CA ILE A 152 -1.97 -20.33 6.46
C ILE A 152 -2.91 -20.08 5.28
N ALA A 153 -2.69 -20.74 4.14
CA ALA A 153 -3.51 -20.59 2.93
C ALA A 153 -5.00 -20.84 3.17
N THR A 154 -5.34 -21.79 4.05
CA THR A 154 -6.72 -22.16 4.40
C THR A 154 -7.26 -21.45 5.65
N ALA A 155 -6.46 -20.59 6.28
CA ALA A 155 -6.72 -20.02 7.61
C ALA A 155 -6.99 -21.08 8.71
N GLU A 156 -6.46 -22.30 8.55
CA GLU A 156 -6.29 -23.23 9.68
C GLU A 156 -5.34 -22.61 10.72
N TYR A 157 -4.25 -22.01 10.23
CA TYR A 157 -3.33 -21.20 11.04
C TYR A 157 -3.47 -19.73 10.67
N VAL A 158 -3.82 -18.90 11.63
CA VAL A 158 -3.86 -17.45 11.46
C VAL A 158 -2.47 -16.87 11.75
N ALA A 159 -1.91 -16.17 10.78
CA ALA A 159 -0.62 -15.50 10.90
C ALA A 159 -0.72 -14.05 11.45
N ALA A 160 0.27 -13.68 12.26
CA ALA A 160 0.50 -12.33 12.78
C ALA A 160 1.97 -11.90 12.61
N TYR A 161 2.20 -10.59 12.67
CA TYR A 161 3.53 -9.98 12.47
C TYR A 161 3.89 -9.12 13.68
N ALA A 162 5.01 -9.44 14.33
CA ALA A 162 5.40 -8.89 15.62
C ALA A 162 6.78 -8.22 15.58
N LEU A 163 6.80 -7.01 15.02
CA LEU A 163 7.98 -6.15 14.91
C LEU A 163 8.02 -5.08 16.02
N THR A 164 6.95 -4.28 16.11
CA THR A 164 6.87 -3.07 16.92
C THR A 164 6.97 -3.35 18.42
N GLU A 165 7.71 -2.50 19.12
CA GLU A 165 7.85 -2.50 20.58
C GLU A 165 7.42 -1.15 21.16
N PRO A 166 7.11 -1.06 22.47
CA PRO A 166 6.71 0.20 23.10
C PRO A 166 7.65 1.38 22.81
N ASN A 167 8.95 1.12 22.71
CA ASN A 167 9.99 2.12 22.45
C ASN A 167 10.49 2.13 20.99
N ALA A 168 10.00 1.23 20.13
CA ALA A 168 10.51 1.05 18.76
C ALA A 168 9.35 0.89 17.76
N GLY A 169 8.91 2.02 17.20
CA GLY A 169 7.93 2.11 16.11
C GLY A 169 8.59 2.38 14.76
N SER A 170 8.72 3.68 14.41
CA SER A 170 9.38 4.11 13.17
C SER A 170 10.85 3.69 13.09
N ASP A 171 11.57 3.70 14.21
CA ASP A 171 12.92 3.15 14.34
C ASP A 171 12.87 1.68 14.75
N ALA A 172 12.31 0.83 13.88
CA ALA A 172 12.01 -0.55 14.22
C ALA A 172 13.26 -1.38 14.60
N ASN A 173 14.44 -1.07 14.04
CA ASN A 173 15.67 -1.81 14.34
C ASN A 173 16.21 -1.54 15.76
N SER A 174 15.71 -0.49 16.43
CA SER A 174 16.06 -0.20 17.83
C SER A 174 15.39 -1.13 18.85
N GLY A 175 14.53 -2.05 18.41
CA GLY A 175 13.88 -3.05 19.25
C GLY A 175 14.85 -3.80 20.17
N GLN A 176 14.37 -4.12 21.37
CA GLN A 176 15.10 -4.65 22.51
C GLN A 176 14.69 -6.07 22.90
N THR A 177 13.65 -6.65 22.27
CA THR A 177 13.35 -8.08 22.43
C THR A 177 14.61 -8.88 22.08
N SER A 178 15.07 -9.68 23.02
CA SER A 178 16.30 -10.46 22.91
C SER A 178 16.00 -11.93 22.65
N ALA A 179 16.98 -12.62 22.10
CA ALA A 179 17.02 -14.06 21.91
C ALA A 179 18.41 -14.56 22.31
N THR A 180 18.47 -15.60 23.15
CA THR A 180 19.74 -16.26 23.50
C THR A 180 19.63 -17.75 23.26
N LEU A 181 20.66 -18.35 22.68
CA LEU A 181 20.68 -19.79 22.43
C LEU A 181 20.72 -20.55 23.77
N SER A 182 19.85 -21.55 23.93
CA SER A 182 19.82 -22.40 25.11
C SER A 182 21.13 -23.19 25.25
N GLU A 183 21.46 -23.60 26.48
CA GLU A 183 22.69 -24.35 26.76
C GLU A 183 22.81 -25.65 25.96
N ASP A 184 21.68 -26.29 25.64
CA ASP A 184 21.62 -27.51 24.83
C ASP A 184 21.65 -27.25 23.31
N GLY A 185 21.65 -25.98 22.88
CA GLY A 185 21.71 -25.55 21.49
C GLY A 185 20.44 -25.82 20.67
N LYS A 186 19.31 -26.19 21.30
CA LYS A 186 18.08 -26.59 20.59
C LYS A 186 17.06 -25.48 20.43
N HIS A 187 17.10 -24.45 21.28
CA HIS A 187 16.13 -23.37 21.27
C HIS A 187 16.81 -22.02 21.38
N TYR A 188 16.19 -20.99 20.82
CA TYR A 188 16.37 -19.62 21.24
C TYR A 188 15.36 -19.30 22.34
N LEU A 189 15.83 -18.70 23.43
CA LEU A 189 15.02 -18.20 24.53
C LEU A 189 14.72 -16.72 24.27
N LEU A 190 13.49 -16.41 23.87
CA LEU A 190 13.08 -15.04 23.58
C LEU A 190 12.56 -14.36 24.85
N THR A 191 13.01 -13.13 25.10
CA THR A 191 12.53 -12.30 26.22
C THR A 191 12.26 -10.88 25.75
N GLY A 192 11.06 -10.36 26.03
CA GLY A 192 10.68 -9.02 25.66
C GLY A 192 9.18 -8.84 25.44
N GLN A 193 8.83 -7.80 24.70
CA GLN A 193 7.45 -7.40 24.49
C GLN A 193 7.24 -6.79 23.10
N LYS A 194 6.11 -7.14 22.49
CA LYS A 194 5.62 -6.56 21.24
C LYS A 194 4.28 -5.88 21.47
N ILE A 195 3.99 -4.83 20.71
CA ILE A 195 2.80 -4.01 20.86
C ILE A 195 2.16 -3.73 19.50
N TRP A 196 0.83 -3.56 19.49
CA TRP A 196 0.02 -3.32 18.29
C TRP A 196 0.02 -4.51 17.32
N ILE A 197 -0.04 -5.73 17.86
CA ILE A 197 0.05 -6.94 17.03
C ILE A 197 -1.33 -7.29 16.49
N THR A 198 -1.55 -6.94 15.23
CA THR A 198 -2.75 -7.30 14.48
C THR A 198 -2.91 -8.83 14.43
N ASN A 199 -4.15 -9.30 14.60
CA ASN A 199 -4.53 -10.71 14.71
C ASN A 199 -3.99 -11.44 15.97
N GLY A 200 -3.14 -10.83 16.79
CA GLY A 200 -2.47 -11.54 17.89
C GLY A 200 -3.41 -12.10 18.96
N GLY A 201 -4.63 -11.58 19.08
CA GLY A 201 -5.64 -12.14 19.98
C GLY A 201 -6.04 -13.57 19.64
N PHE A 202 -5.91 -13.98 18.37
CA PHE A 202 -6.32 -15.29 17.86
C PHE A 202 -5.33 -15.95 16.88
N ALA A 203 -4.18 -15.33 16.61
CA ALA A 203 -3.17 -15.91 15.74
C ALA A 203 -2.51 -17.15 16.36
N ASP A 204 -2.23 -18.13 15.50
CA ASP A 204 -1.57 -19.39 15.80
C ASP A 204 -0.05 -19.28 15.58
N VAL A 205 0.36 -18.48 14.58
CA VAL A 205 1.77 -18.27 14.22
C VAL A 205 2.12 -16.79 14.12
N TYR A 206 3.31 -16.45 14.61
CA TYR A 206 3.81 -15.08 14.70
C TYR A 206 5.19 -15.01 14.04
N VAL A 207 5.38 -14.04 13.16
CA VAL A 207 6.73 -13.65 12.72
C VAL A 207 7.26 -12.61 13.69
N VAL A 208 8.16 -13.03 14.58
CA VAL A 208 8.70 -12.21 15.69
C VAL A 208 10.12 -11.76 15.36
N PHE A 209 10.42 -10.48 15.62
CA PHE A 209 11.76 -9.92 15.42
C PHE A 209 12.46 -9.72 16.76
N ALA A 210 13.69 -10.22 16.91
CA ALA A 210 14.48 -10.09 18.13
C ALA A 210 15.97 -9.96 17.80
N LYS A 211 16.78 -9.42 18.72
CA LYS A 211 18.24 -9.40 18.61
C LYS A 211 18.83 -10.63 19.28
N ILE A 212 19.76 -11.31 18.62
CA ILE A 212 20.47 -12.43 19.24
C ILE A 212 21.67 -11.86 19.99
N ASP A 213 21.69 -12.03 21.31
CA ASP A 213 22.75 -11.52 22.19
C ASP A 213 23.08 -10.03 21.90
N ASP A 214 24.32 -9.72 21.51
CA ASP A 214 24.82 -8.36 21.24
C ASP A 214 24.69 -7.94 19.75
N ASP A 215 23.89 -8.63 18.95
CA ASP A 215 23.68 -8.32 17.53
C ASP A 215 23.14 -6.89 17.34
N LYS A 216 23.57 -6.24 16.24
CA LYS A 216 23.17 -4.86 15.93
C LYS A 216 21.86 -4.79 15.16
N SER A 217 21.53 -5.87 14.46
CA SER A 217 20.36 -5.96 13.61
C SER A 217 19.41 -7.05 14.10
N LEU A 218 18.13 -6.88 13.81
CA LEU A 218 17.10 -7.86 14.14
C LEU A 218 17.31 -9.16 13.36
N THR A 219 16.92 -10.27 13.97
CA THR A 219 16.69 -11.59 13.36
C THR A 219 15.20 -11.93 13.47
N ALA A 220 14.64 -12.60 12.47
CA ALA A 220 13.23 -13.02 12.47
C ALA A 220 13.08 -14.48 12.92
N PHE A 221 11.96 -14.78 13.58
CA PHE A 221 11.62 -16.10 14.08
C PHE A 221 10.16 -16.41 13.80
N ILE A 222 9.85 -17.67 13.48
CA ILE A 222 8.49 -18.19 13.49
C ILE A 222 8.17 -18.68 14.91
N VAL A 223 7.20 -18.08 15.58
CA VAL A 223 6.80 -18.44 16.95
C VAL A 223 5.36 -18.95 16.92
N GLU A 224 5.12 -20.14 17.47
CA GLU A 224 3.76 -20.67 17.61
C GLU A 224 3.16 -20.22 18.96
N ARG A 225 1.85 -19.99 18.98
CA ARG A 225 1.11 -19.47 20.15
C ARG A 225 1.31 -20.30 21.42
N ASP A 226 1.47 -21.61 21.28
CA ASP A 226 1.51 -22.56 22.39
C ASP A 226 2.93 -22.84 22.91
N TYR A 227 3.95 -22.13 22.40
CA TYR A 227 5.31 -22.26 22.90
C TYR A 227 5.41 -21.77 24.37
N GLU A 228 6.12 -22.55 25.19
CA GLU A 228 6.37 -22.23 26.60
C GLU A 228 7.04 -20.85 26.71
N GLY A 229 6.51 -19.97 27.55
CA GLY A 229 7.00 -18.60 27.75
C GLY A 229 6.35 -17.54 26.84
N PHE A 230 5.44 -17.92 25.95
CA PHE A 230 4.62 -17.00 25.15
C PHE A 230 3.34 -16.59 25.90
N THR A 231 2.97 -15.31 25.88
CA THR A 231 1.70 -14.84 26.45
C THR A 231 1.07 -13.72 25.64
N VAL A 232 -0.24 -13.79 25.46
CA VAL A 232 -1.04 -12.77 24.78
C VAL A 232 -1.69 -11.84 25.78
N GLY A 233 -1.53 -10.53 25.57
CA GLY A 233 -2.16 -9.48 26.36
C GLY A 233 -3.66 -9.30 26.06
N LYS A 234 -4.25 -8.29 26.70
CA LYS A 234 -5.64 -7.90 26.43
C LYS A 234 -5.76 -7.19 25.08
N GLU A 235 -6.97 -7.22 24.52
CA GLU A 235 -7.31 -6.44 23.33
C GLU A 235 -7.25 -4.94 23.62
N GLU A 236 -6.70 -4.21 22.67
CA GLU A 236 -6.55 -2.76 22.75
C GLU A 236 -7.88 -2.05 22.43
N HIS A 237 -8.18 -1.00 23.20
CA HIS A 237 -9.31 -0.11 22.92
C HIS A 237 -8.91 0.95 21.90
N LYS A 238 -9.33 0.75 20.65
CA LYS A 238 -8.94 1.57 19.49
C LYS A 238 -10.03 2.55 19.05
N MET A 239 -9.62 3.63 18.38
CA MET A 239 -10.51 4.58 17.70
C MET A 239 -11.36 3.89 16.62
N GLY A 240 -10.71 3.22 15.67
CA GLY A 240 -11.32 2.49 14.57
C GLY A 240 -10.78 1.07 14.44
N ILE A 241 -11.10 0.42 13.33
CA ILE A 241 -10.76 -0.96 12.99
C ILE A 241 -11.09 -1.93 14.14
N LYS A 242 -12.28 -1.78 14.73
CA LYS A 242 -12.59 -2.45 16.01
C LYS A 242 -12.86 -3.94 15.84
N SER A 243 -13.15 -4.39 14.62
CA SER A 243 -13.22 -5.82 14.30
C SER A 243 -11.84 -6.45 14.09
N SER A 244 -10.75 -5.67 14.07
CA SER A 244 -9.40 -6.19 13.96
C SER A 244 -8.80 -6.40 15.35
N SER A 245 -8.43 -7.64 15.68
CA SER A 245 -7.69 -7.95 16.90
C SER A 245 -6.37 -7.19 16.94
N THR A 246 -6.04 -6.62 18.09
CA THR A 246 -4.79 -5.90 18.32
C THR A 246 -4.42 -6.04 19.78
N VAL A 247 -3.27 -6.66 20.04
CA VAL A 247 -2.84 -7.01 21.39
C VAL A 247 -1.36 -6.69 21.58
N GLN A 248 -0.95 -6.71 22.84
CA GLN A 248 0.44 -6.87 23.22
C GLN A 248 0.78 -8.36 23.30
N ILE A 249 2.04 -8.69 23.00
CA ILE A 249 2.58 -10.06 23.13
C ILE A 249 3.80 -9.99 24.04
N TYR A 250 3.93 -10.94 24.95
CA TYR A 250 5.02 -11.02 25.91
C TYR A 250 5.77 -12.33 25.75
N PHE A 251 7.08 -12.25 25.94
CA PHE A 251 7.98 -13.39 25.94
C PHE A 251 8.75 -13.38 27.26
N ASP A 252 8.64 -14.47 28.01
CA ASP A 252 9.47 -14.77 29.18
C ASP A 252 10.21 -16.07 28.92
N ASN A 253 11.46 -15.95 28.45
CA ASN A 253 12.30 -17.07 28.02
C ASN A 253 11.56 -18.04 27.09
N CYS A 254 10.79 -17.48 26.15
CA CYS A 254 9.97 -18.24 25.22
C CYS A 254 10.84 -19.19 24.39
N LYS A 255 10.57 -20.50 24.47
CA LYS A 255 11.40 -21.54 23.82
C LYS A 255 11.03 -21.69 22.35
N VAL A 256 11.83 -21.08 21.47
CA VAL A 256 11.66 -21.16 20.02
C VAL A 256 12.69 -22.13 19.44
N PRO A 257 12.31 -23.19 18.72
CA PRO A 257 13.28 -24.11 18.12
C PRO A 257 14.26 -23.41 17.17
N VAL A 258 15.50 -23.88 17.10
CA VAL A 258 16.54 -23.25 16.24
C VAL A 258 16.17 -23.26 14.76
N GLU A 259 15.44 -24.28 14.30
CA GLU A 259 14.93 -24.40 12.94
C GLU A 259 13.82 -23.39 12.61
N ASN A 260 13.28 -22.68 13.61
CA ASN A 260 12.29 -21.64 13.43
C ASN A 260 12.91 -20.24 13.23
N LEU A 261 14.24 -20.12 13.19
CA LEU A 261 14.90 -18.91 12.67
C LEU A 261 14.50 -18.70 11.20
N LEU A 262 13.96 -17.54 10.87
CA LEU A 262 13.46 -17.21 9.55
C LEU A 262 14.47 -16.32 8.80
N GLY A 263 14.96 -16.81 7.67
CA GLY A 263 16.01 -16.13 6.89
C GLY A 263 17.38 -16.29 7.54
N GLU A 264 18.08 -15.17 7.77
CA GLU A 264 19.46 -15.15 8.27
C GLU A 264 19.55 -14.34 9.57
N ARG A 265 20.48 -14.73 10.47
CA ARG A 265 20.87 -13.92 11.64
C ARG A 265 21.30 -12.52 11.17
N GLU A 266 20.85 -11.48 11.88
CA GLU A 266 21.00 -10.06 11.53
C GLU A 266 20.29 -9.62 10.21
N GLY A 267 19.63 -10.53 9.50
CA GLY A 267 18.90 -10.26 8.26
C GLY A 267 17.45 -9.80 8.43
N GLY A 268 16.92 -9.84 9.66
CA GLY A 268 15.51 -9.56 9.97
C GLY A 268 15.09 -8.12 9.69
N PHE A 269 15.92 -7.11 9.93
CA PHE A 269 15.55 -5.73 9.61
C PHE A 269 15.41 -5.49 8.10
N LYS A 270 16.32 -6.06 7.30
CA LYS A 270 16.24 -6.02 5.84
C LYS A 270 14.99 -6.74 5.33
N MET A 271 14.64 -7.87 5.94
CA MET A 271 13.40 -8.58 5.67
C MET A 271 12.17 -7.69 5.96
N ALA A 272 12.11 -7.06 7.13
CA ALA A 272 11.02 -6.17 7.50
C ALA A 272 10.83 -5.04 6.47
N LEU A 273 11.91 -4.37 6.06
CA LEU A 273 11.84 -3.31 5.04
C LEU A 273 11.32 -3.80 3.68
N ASN A 274 11.67 -5.02 3.27
CA ASN A 274 11.19 -5.59 2.02
C ASN A 274 9.68 -5.91 2.09
N ILE A 275 9.24 -6.55 3.17
CA ILE A 275 7.84 -6.88 3.40
C ILE A 275 6.97 -5.61 3.45
N LEU A 276 7.47 -4.55 4.09
CA LEU A 276 6.81 -3.24 4.12
C LEU A 276 6.63 -2.63 2.73
N ASN A 277 7.52 -2.87 1.75
CA ASN A 277 7.31 -2.36 0.39
C ASN A 277 6.09 -3.01 -0.28
N THR A 278 5.90 -4.32 -0.10
CA THR A 278 4.68 -5.00 -0.55
C THR A 278 3.45 -4.47 0.21
N GLY A 279 3.57 -4.31 1.52
CA GLY A 279 2.53 -3.75 2.39
C GLY A 279 2.08 -2.36 1.95
N ARG A 280 3.03 -1.47 1.59
CA ARG A 280 2.77 -0.11 1.09
C ARG A 280 1.96 -0.08 -0.20
N VAL A 281 2.28 -0.95 -1.17
CA VAL A 281 1.50 -1.06 -2.42
C VAL A 281 0.06 -1.50 -2.11
N LYS A 282 -0.09 -2.55 -1.28
CA LYS A 282 -1.42 -3.04 -0.87
C LYS A 282 -2.19 -1.99 -0.06
N ALA A 283 -1.54 -1.27 0.85
CA ALA A 283 -2.16 -0.22 1.65
C ALA A 283 -2.60 0.98 0.80
N GLY A 284 -1.81 1.37 -0.20
CA GLY A 284 -2.20 2.38 -1.19
C GLY A 284 -3.45 1.95 -1.96
N ALA A 285 -3.50 0.71 -2.44
CA ALA A 285 -4.66 0.16 -3.14
C ALA A 285 -5.90 0.02 -2.23
N GLY A 286 -5.72 -0.43 -0.98
CA GLY A 286 -6.80 -0.52 0.00
C GLY A 286 -7.38 0.84 0.39
N GLY A 287 -6.52 1.87 0.56
CA GLY A 287 -6.97 3.24 0.76
C GLY A 287 -7.78 3.78 -0.43
N MET A 288 -7.31 3.53 -1.65
CA MET A 288 -8.09 3.83 -2.86
C MET A 288 -9.45 3.12 -2.88
N GLY A 289 -9.48 1.83 -2.56
CA GLY A 289 -10.73 1.05 -2.46
C GLY A 289 -11.69 1.64 -1.44
N GLY A 290 -11.19 1.94 -0.24
CA GLY A 290 -11.97 2.59 0.82
C GLY A 290 -12.54 3.94 0.38
N ALA A 291 -11.77 4.74 -0.34
CA ALA A 291 -12.24 6.01 -0.91
C ALA A 291 -13.35 5.80 -1.94
N LYS A 292 -13.21 4.81 -2.84
CA LYS A 292 -14.26 4.44 -3.82
C LYS A 292 -15.56 4.02 -3.12
N PHE A 293 -15.49 3.16 -2.10
CA PHE A 293 -16.68 2.67 -1.39
C PHE A 293 -17.35 3.75 -0.52
N ALA A 294 -16.57 4.56 0.20
CA ALA A 294 -17.09 5.67 0.98
C ALA A 294 -17.79 6.69 0.08
N MET A 295 -17.15 7.08 -1.03
CA MET A 295 -17.76 8.04 -1.96
C MET A 295 -18.96 7.47 -2.71
N ALA A 296 -18.98 6.18 -3.05
CA ALA A 296 -20.15 5.55 -3.64
C ALA A 296 -21.38 5.69 -2.73
N SER A 297 -21.21 5.40 -1.43
CA SER A 297 -22.27 5.56 -0.42
C SER A 297 -22.68 7.03 -0.25
N ALA A 298 -21.72 7.96 -0.22
CA ALA A 298 -21.98 9.40 -0.14
C ALA A 298 -22.73 9.94 -1.35
N ILE A 299 -22.40 9.49 -2.56
CA ILE A 299 -23.09 9.87 -3.80
C ILE A 299 -24.51 9.33 -3.81
N GLU A 300 -24.72 8.07 -3.39
CA GLU A 300 -26.05 7.50 -3.26
C GLU A 300 -26.91 8.30 -2.29
N TYR A 301 -26.40 8.57 -1.08
CA TYR A 301 -27.09 9.41 -0.11
C TYR A 301 -27.39 10.81 -0.65
N ALA A 302 -26.43 11.43 -1.35
CA ALA A 302 -26.60 12.76 -1.93
C ALA A 302 -27.71 12.82 -2.99
N ASN A 303 -27.91 11.75 -3.74
CA ASN A 303 -28.99 11.65 -4.73
C ASN A 303 -30.37 11.44 -4.09
N GLN A 304 -30.43 10.78 -2.94
CA GLN A 304 -31.68 10.47 -2.24
C GLN A 304 -32.11 11.61 -1.30
N ARG A 305 -31.17 12.24 -0.59
CA ARG A 305 -31.43 13.28 0.40
C ARG A 305 -31.87 14.57 -0.29
N LYS A 306 -33.08 15.05 0.05
CA LYS A 306 -33.60 16.33 -0.44
C LYS A 306 -33.51 17.41 0.63
N GLN A 307 -33.02 18.59 0.24
CA GLN A 307 -33.11 19.84 1.02
C GLN A 307 -33.51 20.97 0.07
N PHE A 308 -34.18 21.99 0.59
CA PHE A 308 -34.70 23.13 -0.20
C PHE A 308 -35.36 22.72 -1.54
N GLY A 309 -36.10 21.60 -1.55
CA GLY A 309 -36.88 21.14 -2.70
C GLY A 309 -36.16 20.26 -3.74
N GLN A 310 -34.85 20.00 -3.63
CA GLN A 310 -34.11 19.18 -4.60
C GLN A 310 -33.08 18.24 -3.94
N PRO A 311 -32.62 17.18 -4.63
CA PRO A 311 -31.50 16.36 -4.17
C PRO A 311 -30.28 17.19 -3.81
N ILE A 312 -29.57 16.84 -2.73
CA ILE A 312 -28.39 17.61 -2.35
C ILE A 312 -27.25 17.47 -3.37
N SER A 313 -27.25 16.40 -4.17
CA SER A 313 -26.33 16.22 -5.29
C SER A 313 -26.43 17.30 -6.37
N ASP A 314 -27.51 18.09 -6.42
CA ASP A 314 -27.66 19.19 -7.38
C ASP A 314 -26.88 20.46 -7.00
N TYR A 315 -26.51 20.62 -5.73
CA TYR A 315 -25.79 21.80 -5.24
C TYR A 315 -24.31 21.77 -5.62
N GLY A 316 -23.80 22.92 -6.11
CA GLY A 316 -22.40 23.07 -6.51
C GLY A 316 -21.39 22.71 -5.42
N ALA A 317 -21.69 23.01 -4.15
CA ALA A 317 -20.82 22.67 -3.02
C ALA A 317 -20.67 21.14 -2.84
N ILE A 318 -21.73 20.36 -3.05
CA ILE A 318 -21.69 18.90 -2.97
C ILE A 318 -20.98 18.32 -4.21
N LYS A 319 -21.29 18.85 -5.40
CA LYS A 319 -20.59 18.48 -6.64
C LYS A 319 -19.07 18.72 -6.55
N HIS A 320 -18.64 19.82 -5.94
CA HIS A 320 -17.23 20.12 -5.72
C HIS A 320 -16.53 19.08 -4.84
N LYS A 321 -17.15 18.71 -3.70
CA LYS A 321 -16.62 17.68 -2.79
C LYS A 321 -16.44 16.34 -3.51
N ILE A 322 -17.49 15.91 -4.22
CA ILE A 322 -17.48 14.68 -5.01
C ILE A 322 -16.40 14.74 -6.11
N GLY A 323 -16.37 15.82 -6.90
CA GLY A 323 -15.45 15.97 -8.02
C GLY A 323 -13.98 15.96 -7.61
N SER A 324 -13.64 16.61 -6.50
CA SER A 324 -12.26 16.66 -6.01
C SER A 324 -11.77 15.28 -5.53
N VAL A 325 -12.57 14.55 -4.75
CA VAL A 325 -12.20 13.19 -4.30
C VAL A 325 -12.14 12.19 -5.46
N ILE A 326 -13.08 12.26 -6.41
CA ILE A 326 -13.06 11.38 -7.59
C ILE A 326 -11.81 11.63 -8.45
N THR A 327 -11.40 12.90 -8.58
CA THR A 327 -10.22 13.28 -9.36
C THR A 327 -8.95 12.67 -8.79
N GLU A 328 -8.73 12.80 -7.48
CA GLU A 328 -7.61 12.16 -6.80
C GLU A 328 -7.68 10.63 -6.87
N THR A 329 -8.89 10.06 -6.72
CA THR A 329 -9.10 8.61 -6.83
C THR A 329 -8.72 8.09 -8.22
N PHE A 330 -9.09 8.82 -9.28
CA PHE A 330 -8.78 8.45 -10.66
C PHE A 330 -7.28 8.50 -10.95
N ALA A 331 -6.58 9.50 -10.39
CA ALA A 331 -5.12 9.63 -10.49
C ALA A 331 -4.38 8.52 -9.72
N LEU A 332 -4.80 8.26 -8.47
CA LEU A 332 -4.22 7.19 -7.67
C LEU A 332 -4.46 5.82 -8.29
N GLU A 333 -5.65 5.56 -8.85
CA GLU A 333 -5.94 4.31 -9.56
C GLU A 333 -5.01 4.10 -10.75
N ALA A 334 -4.78 5.16 -11.55
CA ALA A 334 -3.84 5.10 -12.66
C ALA A 334 -2.42 4.79 -12.19
N ALA A 335 -1.98 5.43 -11.10
CA ALA A 335 -0.65 5.22 -10.54
C ALA A 335 -0.48 3.83 -9.90
N SER A 336 -1.44 3.37 -9.11
CA SER A 336 -1.39 2.07 -8.43
C SER A 336 -1.27 0.91 -9.41
N TYR A 337 -2.11 0.89 -10.46
CA TYR A 337 -2.07 -0.17 -11.45
C TYR A 337 -0.88 -0.08 -12.41
N ARG A 338 -0.38 1.14 -12.66
CA ARG A 338 0.91 1.34 -13.34
C ARG A 338 2.06 0.71 -12.55
N VAL A 339 2.13 0.94 -11.23
CA VAL A 339 3.19 0.39 -10.36
C VAL A 339 3.09 -1.12 -10.24
N ALA A 340 1.87 -1.64 -10.01
CA ALA A 340 1.64 -3.07 -9.93
C ALA A 340 2.11 -3.79 -11.21
N HIS A 341 1.84 -3.22 -12.38
CA HIS A 341 2.27 -3.82 -13.64
C HIS A 341 3.79 -3.80 -13.84
N VAL A 342 4.48 -2.69 -13.50
CA VAL A 342 5.95 -2.67 -13.64
C VAL A 342 6.63 -3.60 -12.62
N LEU A 343 6.02 -3.81 -11.45
CA LEU A 343 6.46 -4.83 -10.50
C LEU A 343 6.37 -6.24 -11.11
N ASP A 344 5.27 -6.58 -11.78
CA ASP A 344 5.10 -7.87 -12.47
C ASP A 344 6.11 -8.04 -13.61
N GLN A 345 6.25 -7.03 -14.47
CA GLN A 345 7.24 -7.06 -15.56
C GLN A 345 8.67 -7.25 -15.03
N TYR A 346 9.04 -6.55 -13.96
CA TYR A 346 10.36 -6.69 -13.35
C TYR A 346 10.54 -8.07 -12.73
N CYS A 347 9.52 -8.59 -12.03
CA CYS A 347 9.54 -9.93 -11.46
C CYS A 347 9.78 -10.99 -12.55
N HIS A 348 9.01 -10.96 -13.63
CA HIS A 348 9.17 -11.87 -14.77
C HIS A 348 10.56 -11.75 -15.41
N ALA A 349 11.08 -10.54 -15.61
CA ALA A 349 12.42 -10.35 -16.14
C ALA A 349 13.50 -10.97 -15.24
N LYS A 350 13.36 -10.88 -13.91
CA LYS A 350 14.29 -11.52 -12.97
C LYS A 350 14.19 -13.05 -12.98
N GLN A 351 12.97 -13.59 -13.04
CA GLN A 351 12.80 -15.04 -13.18
C GLN A 351 13.43 -15.57 -14.48
N GLN A 352 13.25 -14.87 -15.60
CA GLN A 352 13.91 -15.21 -16.87
C GLN A 352 15.44 -15.15 -16.80
N SER A 353 16.00 -14.34 -15.89
CA SER A 353 17.44 -14.30 -15.61
C SER A 353 17.95 -15.41 -14.68
N GLY A 354 17.09 -16.34 -14.27
CA GLY A 354 17.43 -17.50 -13.45
C GLY A 354 17.19 -17.34 -11.94
N MET A 355 16.55 -16.25 -11.53
CA MET A 355 16.19 -16.00 -10.12
C MET A 355 14.95 -16.82 -9.73
N SER A 356 14.88 -17.35 -8.51
CA SER A 356 13.67 -18.05 -8.04
C SER A 356 12.47 -17.09 -7.95
N ALA A 357 11.24 -17.62 -7.99
CA ALA A 357 10.03 -16.80 -7.93
C ALA A 357 9.98 -15.90 -6.68
N GLY A 358 10.34 -16.44 -5.50
CA GLY A 358 10.38 -15.68 -4.25
C GLY A 358 11.45 -14.59 -4.23
N GLU A 359 12.65 -14.87 -4.74
CA GLU A 359 13.71 -13.87 -4.90
C GLU A 359 13.31 -12.76 -5.88
N ALA A 360 12.68 -13.11 -7.00
CA ALA A 360 12.23 -12.14 -7.99
C ALA A 360 11.15 -11.20 -7.44
N LYS A 361 10.19 -11.71 -6.65
CA LYS A 361 9.17 -10.89 -5.97
C LYS A 361 9.81 -9.95 -4.93
N ARG A 362 10.79 -10.43 -4.15
CA ARG A 362 11.55 -9.60 -3.19
C ARG A 362 12.34 -8.49 -3.90
N GLU A 363 13.05 -8.81 -4.97
CA GLU A 363 13.84 -7.82 -5.70
C GLU A 363 12.95 -6.80 -6.42
N SER A 364 11.83 -7.23 -6.99
CA SER A 364 10.86 -6.32 -7.61
C SER A 364 10.29 -5.29 -6.61
N THR A 365 9.84 -5.73 -5.45
CA THR A 365 9.29 -4.84 -4.42
C THR A 365 10.34 -3.91 -3.82
N ARG A 366 11.60 -4.34 -3.73
CA ARG A 366 12.74 -3.48 -3.36
C ARG A 366 13.03 -2.44 -4.44
N GLU A 367 12.98 -2.83 -5.72
CA GLU A 367 13.21 -1.94 -6.86
C GLU A 367 12.22 -0.77 -6.85
N PHE A 368 10.94 -0.99 -6.61
CA PHE A 368 9.92 0.07 -6.65
C PHE A 368 9.53 0.62 -5.27
N ALA A 369 10.48 0.64 -4.32
CA ALA A 369 10.25 1.17 -2.97
C ALA A 369 9.87 2.66 -2.93
N ILE A 370 10.35 3.45 -3.91
CA ILE A 370 10.02 4.88 -4.06
C ILE A 370 8.53 4.99 -4.38
N GLU A 371 8.09 4.38 -5.47
CA GLU A 371 6.70 4.40 -5.92
C GLU A 371 5.74 3.79 -4.89
N ALA A 372 6.12 2.68 -4.26
CA ALA A 372 5.33 2.07 -3.19
C ALA A 372 5.05 3.07 -2.04
N SER A 373 6.06 3.85 -1.65
CA SER A 373 5.92 4.85 -0.58
C SER A 373 5.03 6.02 -1.01
N LEU A 374 5.13 6.47 -2.27
CA LEU A 374 4.25 7.50 -2.82
C LEU A 374 2.78 7.05 -2.84
N LEU A 375 2.53 5.81 -3.30
CA LEU A 375 1.18 5.22 -3.31
C LEU A 375 0.60 5.08 -1.92
N LYS A 376 1.39 4.61 -0.95
CA LYS A 376 0.93 4.46 0.44
C LYS A 376 0.48 5.79 1.03
N VAL A 377 1.26 6.86 0.84
CA VAL A 377 0.93 8.21 1.35
C VAL A 377 -0.35 8.73 0.70
N ARG A 378 -0.43 8.69 -0.63
CA ARG A 378 -1.60 9.18 -1.38
C ARG A 378 -2.86 8.39 -1.07
N GLY A 379 -2.78 7.05 -1.00
CA GLY A 379 -3.92 6.21 -0.63
C GLY A 379 -4.42 6.48 0.79
N ALA A 380 -3.51 6.64 1.75
CA ALA A 380 -3.87 6.96 3.13
C ALA A 380 -4.53 8.35 3.27
N GLU A 381 -4.02 9.35 2.56
CA GLU A 381 -4.56 10.71 2.60
C GLU A 381 -5.90 10.82 1.87
N LEU A 382 -6.01 10.18 0.70
CA LEU A 382 -7.24 10.11 -0.07
C LEU A 382 -8.39 9.49 0.73
N VAL A 383 -8.17 8.34 1.38
CA VAL A 383 -9.26 7.69 2.12
C VAL A 383 -9.71 8.53 3.32
N CYS A 384 -8.79 9.21 4.00
CA CYS A 384 -9.13 10.11 5.10
C CYS A 384 -9.98 11.28 4.58
N ARG A 385 -9.60 11.87 3.44
CA ARG A 385 -10.34 12.95 2.81
C ARG A 385 -11.71 12.49 2.32
N ALA A 386 -11.79 11.32 1.70
CA ALA A 386 -13.03 10.74 1.22
C ALA A 386 -14.02 10.46 2.37
N ALA A 387 -13.53 9.92 3.49
CA ALA A 387 -14.35 9.66 4.66
C ALA A 387 -14.82 10.96 5.35
N ASP A 388 -13.94 11.96 5.50
CA ASP A 388 -14.29 13.28 6.04
C ASP A 388 -15.37 13.97 5.18
N GLU A 389 -15.17 13.98 3.86
CA GLU A 389 -16.15 14.52 2.93
C GLU A 389 -17.44 13.70 2.89
N GLY A 390 -17.34 12.37 3.05
CA GLY A 390 -18.49 11.48 3.20
C GLY A 390 -19.34 11.84 4.42
N ILE A 391 -18.74 12.02 5.60
CA ILE A 391 -19.45 12.51 6.78
C ILE A 391 -20.12 13.86 6.48
N GLN A 392 -19.39 14.79 5.86
CA GLN A 392 -19.90 16.12 5.58
C GLN A 392 -21.10 16.11 4.60
N ILE A 393 -21.09 15.21 3.61
CA ILE A 393 -22.20 15.00 2.66
C ILE A 393 -23.42 14.41 3.37
N TYR A 394 -23.21 13.45 4.28
CA TYR A 394 -24.29 12.88 5.08
C TYR A 394 -24.87 13.88 6.10
N GLY A 395 -24.06 14.86 6.54
CA GLY A 395 -24.41 15.78 7.61
C GLY A 395 -24.52 15.05 8.95
N GLY A 396 -25.55 15.35 9.75
CA GLY A 396 -25.74 14.69 11.05
C GLY A 396 -25.86 13.17 10.97
N MET A 397 -26.38 12.63 9.86
CA MET A 397 -26.44 11.18 9.65
C MET A 397 -25.05 10.55 9.49
N GLY A 398 -24.06 11.32 9.03
CA GLY A 398 -22.69 10.86 8.86
C GLY A 398 -21.99 10.61 10.20
N TYR A 399 -22.58 11.07 11.31
CA TYR A 399 -22.13 10.83 12.67
C TYR A 399 -22.89 9.67 13.36
N ALA A 400 -23.89 9.09 12.70
CA ALA A 400 -24.66 7.97 13.23
C ALA A 400 -24.01 6.63 12.84
N ILE A 401 -23.76 5.78 13.85
CA ILE A 401 -23.07 4.49 13.72
C ILE A 401 -23.75 3.58 12.69
N GLU A 402 -25.07 3.55 12.68
CA GLU A 402 -25.90 2.71 11.81
C GLU A 402 -25.69 2.97 10.30
N THR A 403 -25.14 4.12 9.92
CA THR A 403 -24.85 4.44 8.51
C THR A 403 -23.52 3.88 8.01
N GLY A 404 -22.61 3.53 8.92
CA GLY A 404 -21.24 3.11 8.59
C GLY A 404 -20.30 4.22 8.09
N MET A 405 -20.78 5.44 7.82
CA MET A 405 -19.91 6.53 7.33
C MET A 405 -18.94 7.02 8.41
N GLU A 406 -19.39 7.08 9.66
CA GLU A 406 -18.53 7.45 10.79
C GLU A 406 -17.40 6.43 11.03
N MET A 407 -17.68 5.15 10.78
CA MET A 407 -16.67 4.08 10.82
C MET A 407 -15.60 4.28 9.76
N ALA A 408 -15.98 4.63 8.51
CA ALA A 408 -15.01 4.91 7.46
C ALA A 408 -13.99 5.97 7.89
N TYR A 409 -14.42 7.01 8.62
CA TYR A 409 -13.54 8.06 9.15
C TYR A 409 -12.62 7.54 10.27
N ARG A 410 -13.17 6.80 11.23
CA ARG A 410 -12.37 6.21 12.32
C ARG A 410 -11.34 5.22 11.79
N ASP A 411 -11.74 4.38 10.85
CA ASP A 411 -10.92 3.32 10.26
C ASP A 411 -9.86 3.88 9.32
N SER A 412 -10.18 4.91 8.53
CA SER A 412 -9.21 5.50 7.60
C SER A 412 -8.01 6.11 8.31
N ARG A 413 -8.19 6.60 9.55
CA ARG A 413 -7.17 7.38 10.25
C ARG A 413 -5.87 6.58 10.49
N ILE A 414 -5.96 5.27 10.73
CA ILE A 414 -4.76 4.46 11.02
C ILE A 414 -3.86 4.28 9.80
N LEU A 415 -4.38 4.43 8.57
CA LEU A 415 -3.59 4.27 7.34
C LEU A 415 -2.44 5.28 7.24
N LYS A 416 -2.57 6.46 7.85
CA LYS A 416 -1.49 7.47 7.90
C LYS A 416 -0.35 7.09 8.86
N ILE A 417 -0.52 6.04 9.66
CA ILE A 417 0.40 5.67 10.75
C ILE A 417 1.12 4.34 10.46
N TYR A 418 0.37 3.27 10.18
CA TYR A 418 0.98 1.95 9.94
C TYR A 418 1.69 1.87 8.59
N GLU A 419 2.39 0.76 8.30
CA GLU A 419 3.24 0.62 7.10
C GLU A 419 4.30 1.75 6.97
N GLY A 420 4.74 2.24 8.15
CA GLY A 420 5.48 3.48 8.33
C GLY A 420 4.58 4.72 8.25
N THR A 421 4.81 5.72 9.10
CA THR A 421 4.02 6.96 9.05
C THR A 421 4.17 7.64 7.68
N ASN A 422 3.24 8.53 7.33
CA ASN A 422 3.35 9.25 6.08
C ASN A 422 4.65 10.08 5.99
N GLU A 423 5.14 10.61 7.11
CA GLU A 423 6.41 11.35 7.19
C GLU A 423 7.59 10.42 6.89
N ILE A 424 7.62 9.21 7.48
CA ILE A 424 8.65 8.20 7.19
C ILE A 424 8.62 7.79 5.71
N ASN A 425 7.44 7.60 5.12
CA ASN A 425 7.32 7.23 3.71
C ASN A 425 7.77 8.36 2.76
N ARG A 426 7.45 9.61 3.08
CA ARG A 426 7.94 10.79 2.35
C ARG A 426 9.46 10.88 2.39
N MET A 427 10.05 10.76 3.59
CA MET A 427 11.50 10.75 3.76
C MET A 427 12.17 9.58 3.03
N LEU A 428 11.57 8.39 3.07
CA LEU A 428 12.08 7.21 2.39
C LEU A 428 12.07 7.39 0.87
N ALA A 429 11.00 7.90 0.28
CA ALA A 429 10.90 8.10 -1.17
C ALA A 429 12.05 8.98 -1.69
N VAL A 430 12.29 10.12 -1.04
CA VAL A 430 13.37 11.05 -1.42
C VAL A 430 14.75 10.49 -1.06
N GLY A 431 14.87 9.85 0.09
CA GLY A 431 16.13 9.24 0.56
C GLY A 431 16.62 8.12 -0.35
N GLU A 432 15.73 7.19 -0.73
CA GLU A 432 16.04 6.10 -1.64
C GLU A 432 16.34 6.63 -3.05
N LEU A 433 15.58 7.60 -3.56
CA LEU A 433 15.89 8.26 -4.82
C LEU A 433 17.29 8.90 -4.80
N GLY A 434 17.63 9.63 -3.73
CA GLY A 434 18.92 10.26 -3.56
C GLY A 434 20.07 9.27 -3.47
N LYS A 435 19.88 8.16 -2.73
CA LYS A 435 20.84 7.04 -2.68
C LYS A 435 21.08 6.47 -4.07
N ARG A 436 20.02 6.23 -4.85
CA ARG A 436 20.14 5.68 -6.21
C ARG A 436 20.80 6.63 -7.20
N ALA A 437 20.53 7.91 -7.07
CA ALA A 437 21.10 8.93 -7.94
C ALA A 437 22.57 9.26 -7.61
N LEU A 438 22.94 9.25 -6.33
CA LEU A 438 24.22 9.79 -5.86
C LEU A 438 25.21 8.72 -5.38
N GLN A 439 24.73 7.63 -4.78
CA GLN A 439 25.57 6.60 -4.19
C GLN A 439 25.72 5.39 -5.12
N THR A 440 24.62 4.73 -5.48
CA THR A 440 24.66 3.53 -6.35
C THR A 440 24.80 3.88 -7.83
N LYS A 441 24.41 5.10 -8.22
CA LYS A 441 24.42 5.61 -9.60
C LYS A 441 23.54 4.81 -10.57
N GLU A 442 22.54 4.11 -10.04
CA GLU A 442 21.52 3.40 -10.83
C GLU A 442 20.62 4.39 -11.59
N LEU A 443 20.38 5.60 -11.03
CA LEU A 443 19.58 6.64 -11.67
C LEU A 443 20.44 7.83 -12.11
N ASN A 444 20.39 8.19 -13.40
CA ASN A 444 21.14 9.33 -13.92
C ASN A 444 20.31 10.63 -13.92
N LEU A 445 20.01 11.18 -12.74
CA LEU A 445 19.24 12.44 -12.65
C LEU A 445 19.96 13.65 -13.29
N LYS A 446 21.29 13.57 -13.46
CA LYS A 446 22.09 14.64 -14.09
C LYS A 446 21.74 14.83 -15.56
N SER A 447 21.38 13.76 -16.28
CA SER A 447 21.01 13.88 -17.70
C SER A 447 19.70 14.65 -17.86
N ALA A 448 18.69 14.34 -17.04
CA ALA A 448 17.43 15.05 -17.02
C ALA A 448 17.60 16.51 -16.57
N GLY A 449 18.42 16.78 -15.56
CA GLY A 449 18.70 18.15 -15.11
C GLY A 449 19.28 19.08 -16.20
N LYS A 450 20.00 18.54 -17.20
CA LYS A 450 20.57 19.33 -18.31
C LYS A 450 19.52 19.84 -19.29
N THR A 451 18.34 19.24 -19.35
CA THR A 451 17.28 19.65 -20.29
C THR A 451 16.46 20.84 -19.76
N ILE A 452 16.51 21.09 -18.45
CA ILE A 452 15.71 22.12 -17.76
C ILE A 452 15.90 23.53 -18.35
N PRO A 453 17.13 24.05 -18.59
CA PRO A 453 17.30 25.39 -19.16
C PRO A 453 16.67 25.52 -20.55
N GLY A 454 16.76 24.45 -21.37
CA GLY A 454 16.14 24.40 -22.69
C GLY A 454 14.60 24.39 -22.60
N PHE A 455 14.04 23.65 -21.65
CA PHE A 455 12.61 23.64 -21.36
C PHE A 455 12.11 25.03 -20.96
N ILE A 456 12.76 25.69 -20.01
CA ILE A 456 12.39 27.05 -19.56
C ILE A 456 12.45 28.04 -20.73
N ARG A 457 13.56 28.04 -21.50
CA ARG A 457 13.70 28.91 -22.67
C ARG A 457 12.60 28.68 -23.70
N LYS A 458 12.25 27.42 -23.98
CA LYS A 458 11.17 27.09 -24.91
C LYS A 458 9.83 27.62 -24.40
N SER A 459 9.52 27.38 -23.13
CA SER A 459 8.29 27.85 -22.46
C SER A 459 8.13 29.37 -22.55
N PHE A 460 9.24 30.10 -22.35
CA PHE A 460 9.24 31.56 -22.47
C PHE A 460 9.04 32.04 -23.92
N LEU A 461 9.69 31.38 -24.90
CA LEU A 461 9.62 31.78 -26.32
C LEU A 461 8.29 31.40 -27.00
N SER A 462 7.75 30.22 -26.72
CA SER A 462 6.52 29.73 -27.35
C SER A 462 5.26 30.07 -26.56
N GLY A 463 5.39 30.59 -25.35
CA GLY A 463 4.33 30.61 -24.35
C GLY A 463 4.02 29.19 -23.84
N THR A 464 3.38 29.13 -22.67
CA THR A 464 2.73 27.92 -22.18
C THR A 464 1.44 27.72 -22.99
N PRO A 465 1.17 26.52 -23.52
CA PRO A 465 -0.09 26.26 -24.21
C PRO A 465 -1.27 26.62 -23.30
N ALA A 466 -2.30 27.28 -23.81
CA ALA A 466 -3.38 27.77 -22.95
C ALA A 466 -4.30 26.64 -22.43
N THR A 467 -4.61 25.64 -23.28
CA THR A 467 -5.53 24.53 -22.97
C THR A 467 -5.31 23.34 -23.91
N GLY A 468 -5.72 22.13 -23.49
CA GLY A 468 -5.77 20.91 -24.30
C GLY A 468 -4.39 20.25 -24.45
N GLY A 469 -4.35 18.99 -24.90
CA GLY A 469 -3.28 18.00 -24.62
C GLY A 469 -1.80 18.44 -24.58
N ALA A 470 -1.42 19.48 -25.30
CA ALA A 470 -0.09 20.08 -25.19
C ALA A 470 0.17 20.80 -23.86
N TRP A 471 -0.87 21.36 -23.21
CA TRP A 471 -0.78 21.99 -21.89
C TRP A 471 -0.54 20.93 -20.82
N GLU A 472 -1.28 19.83 -20.82
CA GLU A 472 -1.16 18.74 -19.85
C GLU A 472 0.23 18.09 -19.96
N GLU A 473 0.70 17.79 -21.17
CA GLU A 473 2.06 17.27 -21.41
C GLU A 473 3.14 18.23 -20.90
N HIS A 474 2.93 19.53 -21.12
CA HIS A 474 3.83 20.57 -20.65
C HIS A 474 3.85 20.66 -19.12
N SER A 475 2.69 20.66 -18.46
CA SER A 475 2.54 20.75 -17.01
C SER A 475 3.14 19.54 -16.30
N VAL A 476 2.90 18.32 -16.80
CA VAL A 476 3.54 17.10 -16.27
C VAL A 476 5.07 17.20 -16.34
N GLN A 477 5.62 17.66 -17.47
CA GLN A 477 7.07 17.85 -17.60
C GLN A 477 7.59 18.99 -16.71
N ALA A 478 6.80 20.04 -16.50
CA ALA A 478 7.14 21.13 -15.59
C ALA A 478 7.23 20.64 -14.15
N LEU A 479 6.29 19.83 -13.66
CA LEU A 479 6.32 19.22 -12.31
C LEU A 479 7.60 18.40 -12.09
N LYS A 480 7.95 17.52 -13.03
CA LYS A 480 9.20 16.74 -12.98
C LYS A 480 10.43 17.65 -12.93
N ASN A 481 10.47 18.70 -13.76
CA ASN A 481 11.58 19.64 -13.81
C ASN A 481 11.69 20.47 -12.52
N THR A 482 10.56 20.86 -11.93
CA THR A 482 10.49 21.55 -10.64
C THR A 482 11.09 20.69 -9.54
N PHE A 483 10.69 19.42 -9.45
CA PHE A 483 11.29 18.46 -8.52
C PHE A 483 12.81 18.37 -8.72
N LEU A 484 13.26 18.09 -9.95
CA LEU A 484 14.68 17.91 -10.26
C LEU A 484 15.52 19.16 -9.94
N TYR A 485 14.97 20.35 -10.22
CA TYR A 485 15.62 21.62 -9.92
C TYR A 485 15.75 21.84 -8.41
N LEU A 486 14.67 21.67 -7.65
CA LEU A 486 14.66 21.86 -6.21
C LEU A 486 15.50 20.81 -5.48
N PHE A 487 15.42 19.54 -5.88
CA PHE A 487 16.23 18.46 -5.34
C PHE A 487 17.73 18.74 -5.56
N SER A 488 18.12 19.13 -6.77
CA SER A 488 19.50 19.48 -7.11
C SER A 488 19.99 20.72 -6.35
N SER A 489 19.15 21.74 -6.23
CA SER A 489 19.49 23.00 -5.54
C SER A 489 19.65 22.78 -4.04
N SER A 490 18.73 22.04 -3.43
CA SER A 490 18.78 21.67 -2.01
C SER A 490 19.99 20.78 -1.72
N GLY A 491 20.27 19.79 -2.58
CA GLY A 491 21.46 18.94 -2.46
C GLY A 491 22.78 19.70 -2.58
N LYS A 492 22.86 20.73 -3.43
CA LYS A 492 24.04 21.61 -3.51
C LYS A 492 24.22 22.49 -2.27
N ALA A 493 23.12 23.00 -1.73
CA ALA A 493 23.15 23.89 -0.57
C ALA A 493 23.46 23.15 0.74
N LEU A 494 22.87 21.96 0.92
CA LEU A 494 22.87 21.25 2.21
C LEU A 494 23.78 20.01 2.22
N GLY A 495 24.12 19.47 1.05
CA GLY A 495 24.95 18.27 0.94
C GLY A 495 24.35 17.09 1.71
N LYS A 496 25.14 16.47 2.59
CA LYS A 496 24.69 15.34 3.42
C LYS A 496 23.62 15.71 4.46
N LYS A 497 23.53 17.00 4.84
CA LYS A 497 22.54 17.48 5.81
C LYS A 497 21.12 17.55 5.26
N LEU A 498 20.93 17.40 3.95
CA LEU A 498 19.58 17.42 3.35
C LEU A 498 18.64 16.40 4.01
N VAL A 499 19.15 15.25 4.45
CA VAL A 499 18.34 14.20 5.11
C VAL A 499 17.87 14.62 6.51
N GLU A 500 18.55 15.58 7.14
CA GLU A 500 18.19 16.14 8.45
C GLU A 500 17.16 17.28 8.33
N GLU A 501 17.10 17.96 7.18
CA GLU A 501 16.16 19.06 6.89
C GLU A 501 14.79 18.51 6.44
N GLN A 502 14.05 17.94 7.40
CA GLN A 502 12.82 17.18 7.14
C GLN A 502 11.79 17.99 6.35
N GLU A 503 11.56 19.26 6.65
CA GLU A 503 10.58 20.10 5.98
C GLU A 503 10.85 20.19 4.46
N ILE A 504 12.12 20.33 4.09
CA ILE A 504 12.53 20.35 2.67
C ILE A 504 12.30 18.98 2.04
N VAL A 505 12.65 17.90 2.74
CA VAL A 505 12.46 16.53 2.25
C VAL A 505 10.99 16.19 2.06
N LEU A 506 10.12 16.61 2.99
CA LEU A 506 8.67 16.39 2.91
C LEU A 506 8.08 17.13 1.70
N LEU A 507 8.44 18.40 1.50
CA LEU A 507 8.01 19.19 0.33
C LEU A 507 8.51 18.58 -0.98
N LEU A 508 9.75 18.10 -1.03
CA LEU A 508 10.29 17.41 -2.20
C LEU A 508 9.52 16.11 -2.48
N ALA A 509 9.13 15.38 -1.44
CA ALA A 509 8.35 14.15 -1.58
C ALA A 509 6.94 14.42 -2.14
N ASP A 510 6.30 15.51 -1.71
CA ASP A 510 4.98 15.89 -2.23
C ASP A 510 5.06 16.26 -3.72
N ILE A 511 6.02 17.09 -4.13
CA ILE A 511 6.23 17.44 -5.56
C ILE A 511 6.58 16.19 -6.38
N LEU A 512 7.38 15.27 -5.83
CA LEU A 512 7.69 14.00 -6.49
C LEU A 512 6.43 13.15 -6.71
N SER A 513 5.56 13.11 -5.70
CA SER A 513 4.29 12.40 -5.74
C SER A 513 3.35 13.02 -6.77
N ASP A 514 3.20 14.35 -6.79
CA ASP A 514 2.39 15.08 -7.76
C ASP A 514 2.87 14.82 -9.20
N ALA A 515 4.18 14.89 -9.45
CA ALA A 515 4.74 14.60 -10.76
C ALA A 515 4.44 13.16 -11.23
N PHE A 516 4.49 12.18 -10.31
CA PHE A 516 4.21 10.78 -10.64
C PHE A 516 2.72 10.54 -10.92
N MET A 517 1.85 11.09 -10.09
CA MET A 517 0.39 10.98 -10.23
C MET A 517 -0.11 11.68 -11.48
N ALA A 518 0.39 12.90 -11.75
CA ALA A 518 0.05 13.70 -12.91
C ALA A 518 0.45 13.01 -14.23
N GLU A 519 1.64 12.40 -14.28
CA GLU A 519 2.00 11.58 -15.45
C GLU A 519 1.07 10.37 -15.59
N SER A 520 0.80 9.67 -14.50
CA SER A 520 0.05 8.40 -14.55
C SER A 520 -1.41 8.63 -14.99
N VAL A 521 -2.07 9.67 -14.47
CA VAL A 521 -3.43 10.03 -14.85
C VAL A 521 -3.51 10.47 -16.31
N TRP A 522 -2.52 11.24 -16.78
CA TRP A 522 -2.46 11.68 -18.17
C TRP A 522 -2.29 10.51 -19.14
N LEU A 523 -1.36 9.59 -18.84
CA LEU A 523 -1.13 8.39 -19.64
C LEU A 523 -2.37 7.51 -19.71
N ARG A 524 -3.09 7.35 -18.59
CA ARG A 524 -4.34 6.60 -18.57
C ARG A 524 -5.39 7.24 -19.47
N TYR A 525 -5.61 8.55 -19.36
CA TYR A 525 -6.54 9.25 -20.25
C TYR A 525 -6.15 9.10 -21.72
N GLN A 526 -4.86 9.27 -22.07
CA GLN A 526 -4.39 9.09 -23.45
C GLN A 526 -4.65 7.67 -23.97
N LYS A 527 -4.45 6.66 -23.11
CA LYS A 527 -4.74 5.26 -23.45
C LYS A 527 -6.24 5.03 -23.68
N MET A 528 -7.09 5.52 -22.79
CA MET A 528 -8.56 5.44 -22.94
C MET A 528 -9.03 6.16 -24.22
N LYS A 529 -8.53 7.37 -24.48
CA LYS A 529 -8.85 8.14 -25.69
C LYS A 529 -8.50 7.38 -26.96
N LYS A 530 -7.36 6.69 -26.97
CA LYS A 530 -6.91 5.88 -28.12
C LYS A 530 -7.76 4.61 -28.29
N ALA A 531 -8.15 3.97 -27.19
CA ALA A 531 -9.04 2.80 -27.22
C ALA A 531 -10.46 3.16 -27.69
N GLY A 532 -10.91 4.40 -27.44
CA GLY A 532 -12.27 4.84 -27.71
C GLY A 532 -13.26 4.29 -26.69
N GLY A 533 -14.55 4.30 -27.03
CA GLY A 533 -15.63 3.77 -26.19
C GLY A 533 -16.63 4.81 -25.72
N ASP A 534 -17.15 4.64 -24.51
CA ASP A 534 -18.19 5.51 -23.94
C ASP A 534 -17.71 6.98 -23.87
N THR A 535 -18.39 7.83 -24.64
CA THR A 535 -18.07 9.25 -24.75
C THR A 535 -18.23 10.00 -23.43
N ASN A 536 -19.18 9.62 -22.57
CA ASN A 536 -19.35 10.25 -21.27
C ASN A 536 -18.22 9.87 -20.32
N ARG A 537 -17.82 8.59 -20.34
CA ARG A 537 -16.68 8.11 -19.54
C ARG A 537 -15.38 8.80 -19.95
N LEU A 538 -15.16 8.99 -21.26
CA LEU A 538 -14.00 9.73 -21.76
C LEU A 538 -14.00 11.20 -21.34
N LYS A 539 -15.15 11.88 -21.35
CA LYS A 539 -15.26 13.27 -20.85
C LYS A 539 -14.94 13.38 -19.37
N VAL A 540 -15.41 12.43 -18.55
CA VAL A 540 -15.09 12.40 -17.12
C VAL A 540 -13.60 12.13 -16.90
N ALA A 541 -13.02 11.18 -17.62
CA ALA A 541 -11.58 10.89 -17.53
C ALA A 541 -10.72 12.08 -17.96
N GLU A 542 -11.11 12.80 -19.02
CA GLU A 542 -10.46 14.04 -19.45
C GLU A 542 -10.51 15.11 -18.36
N ALA A 543 -11.71 15.37 -17.82
CA ALA A 543 -11.91 16.37 -16.78
C ALA A 543 -11.14 16.03 -15.50
N ALA A 544 -11.12 14.76 -15.08
CA ALA A 544 -10.35 14.31 -13.92
C ALA A 544 -8.84 14.48 -14.15
N ALA A 545 -8.32 14.07 -15.32
CA ALA A 545 -6.91 14.26 -15.64
C ALA A 545 -6.52 15.74 -15.66
N GLN A 546 -7.34 16.59 -16.29
CA GLN A 546 -7.10 18.04 -16.37
C GLN A 546 -7.15 18.71 -15.00
N LEU A 547 -8.15 18.37 -14.18
CA LEU A 547 -8.29 18.95 -12.85
C LEU A 547 -7.13 18.53 -11.94
N PHE A 548 -6.74 17.24 -11.96
CA PHE A 548 -5.59 16.79 -11.18
C PHE A 548 -4.30 17.52 -11.58
N ILE A 549 -4.02 17.62 -12.88
CA ILE A 549 -2.82 18.30 -13.41
C ILE A 549 -2.85 19.81 -13.13
N TYR A 550 -4.03 20.40 -12.99
CA TYR A 550 -4.17 21.83 -12.63
C TYR A 550 -3.92 22.09 -11.14
N GLU A 551 -4.40 21.20 -10.26
CA GLU A 551 -4.24 21.32 -8.82
C GLU A 551 -2.82 20.97 -8.34
N ALA A 552 -2.17 20.01 -9.00
CA ALA A 552 -0.79 19.59 -8.80
C ALA A 552 0.21 20.63 -9.33
#